data_AF-A0A8D0CS78-F1
#
_entry.id   AF-A0A8D0CS78-F1
#
_cell.length_a   1.000
_cell.length_b   1.000
_cell.length_c   1.000
_cell.angle_alpha   90.00
_cell.angle_beta   90.00
_cell.angle_gamma   90.00
#
_symmetry.space_group_name_H-M   'P 1'
#
loop_
_entity.id
_entity.type
_entity.pdbx_description
1 polymer ?
#
loop_
_entity_poly.entity_id
_entity_poly.type
_entity_poly.pdbx_seq_one_letter_code
_entity_poly.pdbx_strand_id
1 'polypeptide(L)'
;MILRKVRNQPRTTREELVNDLKRAGTTVSKVTVGNTLRRHGLKSCMARKVPLLKPAHVKACLKFANDHLDDPEESWEKVMWSDETKIELFGHNSTNRVWRKKNDEYHPKNTIPTHTARITKEWLCKKHIKVLAWPSQSPDLNPIENLWRELKLRVSQRHTVHLFPYY
;
A
#
# COMPACT_ATOMS: atom_id res chain seq x y z
N MET A 1 14.19 -11.52 21.85
CA MET A 1 14.97 -11.14 20.64
C MET A 1 14.09 -10.94 19.40
N ILE A 2 13.26 -11.92 19.02
CA ILE A 2 12.37 -11.89 17.83
C ILE A 2 11.40 -10.71 17.82
N LEU A 3 10.67 -10.49 18.93
CA LEU A 3 9.65 -9.43 19.01
C LEU A 3 10.24 -8.02 18.89
N ARG A 4 11.44 -7.80 19.45
CA ARG A 4 12.14 -6.51 19.36
C ARG A 4 12.57 -6.21 17.92
N LYS A 5 13.09 -7.22 17.22
CA LYS A 5 13.48 -7.09 15.80
C LYS A 5 12.28 -6.78 14.92
N VAL A 6 11.19 -7.54 15.05
CA VAL A 6 9.96 -7.31 14.26
C VAL A 6 9.31 -5.97 14.59
N ARG A 7 9.36 -5.50 15.84
CA ARG A 7 8.83 -4.17 16.19
C ARG A 7 9.64 -3.03 15.58
N ASN A 8 10.95 -3.19 15.43
CA ASN A 8 11.83 -2.19 14.83
C ASN A 8 11.85 -2.26 13.30
N GLN A 9 11.72 -3.47 12.74
CA GLN A 9 11.74 -3.77 11.32
C GLN A 9 10.51 -4.63 10.98
N PRO A 10 9.34 -4.01 10.80
CA PRO A 10 8.09 -4.77 10.60
C PRO A 10 8.06 -5.55 9.29
N ARG A 11 9.00 -5.28 8.36
CA ARG A 11 9.16 -5.97 7.07
C ARG A 11 9.96 -7.28 7.17
N THR A 12 10.52 -7.62 8.32
CA THR A 12 11.35 -8.81 8.47
C THR A 12 10.56 -10.08 8.12
N THR A 13 11.14 -10.93 7.27
CA THR A 13 10.51 -12.18 6.84
C THR A 13 10.65 -13.27 7.91
N ARG A 14 9.79 -14.30 7.84
CA ARG A 14 9.95 -15.47 8.74
C ARG A 14 11.28 -16.18 8.50
N GLU A 15 11.79 -16.14 7.26
CA GLU A 15 13.08 -16.70 6.88
C GLU A 15 14.24 -16.00 7.57
N GLU A 16 14.25 -14.67 7.51
CA GLU A 16 15.26 -13.84 8.16
C GLU A 16 15.30 -14.10 9.66
N LEU A 17 14.14 -14.21 10.31
CA LEU A 17 14.06 -14.52 11.74
C LEU A 17 14.59 -15.92 12.07
N VAL A 18 14.31 -16.92 11.23
CA VAL A 18 14.86 -18.28 11.40
C VAL A 18 16.38 -18.26 11.24
N ASN A 19 16.90 -17.55 10.23
CA ASN A 19 18.32 -17.43 9.97
C ASN A 19 19.06 -16.69 11.09
N ASP A 20 18.47 -15.63 11.64
CA ASP A 20 19.03 -14.90 12.80
C ASP A 20 19.12 -15.80 14.04
N LEU A 21 18.08 -16.59 14.30
CA LEU A 21 18.04 -17.50 15.45
C LEU A 21 19.06 -18.62 15.29
N LYS A 22 19.20 -19.15 14.07
CA LYS A 22 20.20 -20.16 13.74
C LYS A 22 21.62 -19.61 13.97
N ARG A 23 21.89 -18.34 13.61
CA ARG A 23 23.16 -17.65 13.92
C ARG A 23 23.38 -17.46 15.42
N ALA A 24 22.32 -17.27 16.19
CA ALA A 24 22.36 -17.19 17.65
C ALA A 24 22.38 -18.59 18.33
N GLY A 25 22.59 -19.67 17.58
CA GLY A 25 22.67 -21.04 18.11
C GLY A 25 21.32 -21.71 18.40
N THR A 26 20.20 -21.09 18.02
CA THR A 26 18.85 -21.62 18.26
C THR A 26 18.18 -22.04 16.95
N THR A 27 17.93 -23.35 16.78
CA THR A 27 17.23 -23.87 15.60
C THR A 27 15.71 -23.89 15.84
N VAL A 28 14.95 -23.15 15.03
CA VAL A 28 13.49 -23.14 15.08
C VAL A 28 12.88 -23.23 13.69
N SER A 29 11.65 -23.74 13.59
CA SER A 29 10.90 -23.76 12.34
C SER A 29 10.20 -22.41 12.07
N LYS A 30 9.89 -22.14 10.80
CA LYS A 30 9.09 -20.97 10.39
C LYS A 30 7.72 -20.93 11.07
N VAL A 31 7.15 -22.12 11.35
CA VAL A 31 5.85 -22.28 12.03
C VAL A 31 5.96 -21.82 13.48
N THR A 32 7.02 -22.21 14.18
CA THR A 32 7.28 -21.79 15.57
C THR A 32 7.41 -20.27 15.66
N VAL A 33 8.14 -19.64 14.73
CA VAL A 33 8.25 -18.17 14.64
C VAL A 33 6.89 -17.54 14.38
N GLY A 34 6.12 -18.06 13.43
CA GLY A 34 4.77 -17.56 13.10
C GLY A 34 3.79 -17.65 14.27
N ASN A 35 3.76 -18.77 14.98
CA ASN A 35 2.90 -18.98 16.14
C ASN A 35 3.29 -18.05 17.30
N THR A 36 4.58 -17.86 17.54
CA THR A 36 5.09 -16.95 18.58
C THR A 36 4.65 -15.50 18.29
N LEU A 37 4.77 -15.04 17.05
CA LEU A 37 4.33 -13.70 16.65
C LEU A 37 2.82 -13.50 16.84
N ARG A 38 2.02 -14.51 16.46
CA ARG A 38 0.55 -14.49 16.63
C ARG A 38 0.13 -14.46 18.10
N ARG A 39 0.77 -15.24 18.98
CA ARG A 39 0.51 -15.20 20.44
C ARG A 39 0.71 -13.80 21.03
N HIS A 40 1.61 -13.01 20.44
CA HIS A 40 1.88 -11.63 20.86
C HIS A 40 1.06 -10.58 20.07
N GLY A 41 0.02 -11.01 19.36
CA GLY A 41 -0.90 -10.13 18.64
C GLY A 41 -0.38 -9.54 17.34
N LEU A 42 0.77 -9.98 16.84
CA LEU A 42 1.32 -9.53 15.55
C LEU A 42 0.73 -10.36 14.42
N LYS A 43 0.07 -9.68 13.48
CA LYS A 43 -0.45 -10.27 12.25
C LYS A 43 0.35 -9.77 11.06
N SER A 44 0.64 -10.68 10.13
CA SER A 44 1.30 -10.34 8.88
C SER A 44 0.26 -9.83 7.90
N CYS A 45 0.26 -8.52 7.67
CA CYS A 45 -0.70 -7.81 6.84
C CYS A 45 0.02 -7.16 5.65
N MET A 46 -0.72 -6.86 4.58
CA MET A 46 -0.20 -6.03 3.49
C MET A 46 0.07 -4.60 4.00
N ALA A 47 1.25 -4.05 3.73
CA ALA A 47 1.53 -2.64 3.99
C ALA A 47 0.66 -1.77 3.10
N ARG A 48 0.08 -0.70 3.68
CA ARG A 48 -0.65 0.27 2.86
C ARG A 48 0.34 1.18 2.17
N LYS A 49 0.13 1.40 0.87
CA LYS A 49 0.80 2.47 0.14
C LYS A 49 0.13 3.78 0.52
N VAL A 50 0.42 4.27 1.73
CA VAL A 50 0.06 5.62 2.13
C VAL A 50 1.34 6.41 2.22
N PRO A 51 1.37 7.61 1.64
CA PRO A 51 2.54 8.44 1.79
C PRO A 51 2.65 8.91 3.24
N LEU A 52 3.86 9.26 3.67
CA LEU A 52 4.10 9.73 5.03
C LEU A 52 3.47 11.12 5.21
N LEU A 53 2.21 11.16 5.65
CA LEU A 53 1.47 12.39 5.85
C LEU A 53 2.13 13.22 6.97
N LYS A 54 2.77 14.32 6.57
CA LYS A 54 3.13 15.40 7.51
C LYS A 54 1.85 16.10 7.95
N PRO A 55 1.83 16.79 9.11
CA PRO A 55 0.67 17.60 9.52
C PRO A 55 0.19 18.58 8.44
N ALA A 56 1.12 19.12 7.64
CA ALA A 56 0.80 19.96 6.49
C ALA A 56 -0.03 19.23 5.41
N HIS A 57 0.24 17.96 5.16
CA HIS A 57 -0.52 17.16 4.20
C HIS A 57 -1.93 16.89 4.74
N VAL A 58 -2.07 16.51 6.02
CA VAL A 58 -3.38 16.32 6.66
C VAL A 58 -4.23 17.58 6.57
N LYS A 59 -3.64 18.76 6.84
CA LYS A 59 -4.33 20.05 6.70
C LYS A 59 -4.77 20.33 5.26
N ALA A 60 -3.92 20.01 4.28
CA ALA A 60 -4.25 20.16 2.86
C ALA A 60 -5.38 19.22 2.43
N CYS A 61 -5.36 17.95 2.86
CA CYS A 61 -6.42 16.98 2.62
C CYS A 61 -7.75 17.46 3.22
N LEU A 62 -7.74 17.90 4.48
CA LEU A 62 -8.95 18.37 5.16
C LEU A 62 -9.51 19.63 4.49
N LYS A 63 -8.63 20.57 4.10
CA LYS A 63 -9.04 21.76 3.36
C LYS A 63 -9.69 21.37 2.03
N PHE A 64 -9.07 20.49 1.25
CA PHE A 64 -9.64 20.02 -0.01
C PHE A 64 -11.01 19.38 0.18
N ALA A 65 -11.15 18.48 1.16
CA ALA A 65 -12.42 17.82 1.44
C ALA A 65 -13.52 18.81 1.84
N ASN A 66 -13.20 19.82 2.67
CA ASN A 66 -14.15 20.87 3.05
C ASN A 66 -14.50 21.78 1.86
N ASP A 67 -13.52 22.16 1.05
CA ASP A 67 -13.72 23.07 -0.09
C ASP A 67 -14.64 22.46 -1.17
N HIS A 68 -14.68 21.13 -1.28
CA HIS A 68 -15.47 20.42 -2.30
C HIS A 68 -16.60 19.57 -1.69
N LEU A 69 -16.98 19.82 -0.41
CA LEU A 69 -18.01 19.04 0.28
C LEU A 69 -19.40 19.27 -0.33
N ASP A 70 -19.67 20.51 -0.73
CA ASP A 70 -20.93 20.97 -1.30
C ASP A 70 -20.90 21.01 -2.84
N ASP A 71 -19.84 20.49 -3.47
CA ASP A 71 -19.73 20.47 -4.92
C ASP A 71 -20.80 19.55 -5.53
N PRO A 72 -21.53 20.00 -6.56
CA PRO A 72 -22.55 19.19 -7.20
C PRO A 72 -21.93 18.00 -7.93
N GLU A 73 -22.68 16.90 -8.02
CA GLU A 73 -22.24 15.65 -8.67
C GLU A 73 -21.75 15.87 -10.12
N GLU A 74 -22.41 16.75 -10.87
CA GLU A 74 -22.05 17.13 -12.23
C GLU A 74 -20.62 17.71 -12.37
N SER A 75 -20.09 18.31 -11.30
CA SER A 75 -18.71 18.81 -11.28
C SER A 75 -17.73 17.64 -11.27
N TRP A 76 -18.05 16.56 -10.55
CA TRP A 76 -17.23 15.37 -10.44
C TRP A 76 -17.28 14.48 -11.67
N GLU A 77 -18.41 14.45 -12.40
CA GLU A 77 -18.53 13.72 -13.67
C GLU A 77 -17.57 14.24 -14.76
N LYS A 78 -17.23 15.53 -14.70
CA LYS A 78 -16.29 16.18 -15.63
C LYS A 78 -14.83 15.91 -15.27
N VAL A 79 -14.55 15.29 -14.13
CA VAL A 79 -13.19 14.98 -13.68
C VAL A 79 -12.71 13.67 -14.28
N MET A 80 -11.65 13.75 -15.11
CA MET A 80 -10.94 12.57 -15.56
C MET A 80 -9.90 12.14 -14.51
N TRP A 81 -10.20 11.06 -13.79
CA TRP A 81 -9.28 10.44 -12.83
C TRP A 81 -8.20 9.62 -13.55
N SER A 82 -6.93 9.87 -13.24
CA SER A 82 -5.80 9.09 -13.77
C SER A 82 -4.77 8.81 -12.67
N ASP A 83 -4.12 7.65 -12.76
CA ASP A 83 -2.98 7.24 -11.93
C ASP A 83 -2.31 6.00 -12.57
N GLU A 84 -1.14 5.62 -12.08
CA GLU A 84 -0.40 4.44 -12.55
C GLU A 84 -0.40 3.33 -11.49
N THR A 85 -0.71 2.09 -11.89
CA THR A 85 -0.43 0.90 -11.06
C THR A 85 0.43 -0.11 -11.80
N LYS A 86 1.29 -0.80 -11.05
CA LYS A 86 1.94 -2.02 -11.50
C LYS A 86 0.97 -3.21 -11.41
N ILE A 87 0.90 -4.01 -12.48
CA ILE A 87 0.24 -5.32 -12.55
C ILE A 87 1.35 -6.34 -12.85
N GLU A 88 1.53 -7.32 -11.97
CA GLU A 88 2.58 -8.36 -12.13
C GLU A 88 1.92 -9.69 -12.53
N LEU A 89 2.41 -10.30 -13.62
CA LEU A 89 1.87 -11.52 -14.24
C LEU A 89 2.24 -12.81 -13.48
N PHE A 90 3.51 -12.92 -13.11
CA PHE A 90 4.01 -13.96 -12.22
C PHE A 90 4.32 -13.25 -10.92
N GLY A 91 3.65 -13.65 -9.85
CA GLY A 91 3.73 -13.01 -8.54
C GLY A 91 5.11 -13.10 -7.90
N HIS A 92 6.11 -12.44 -8.49
CA HIS A 92 7.21 -11.81 -7.78
C HIS A 92 6.67 -10.59 -7.02
N ASN A 93 5.57 -10.84 -6.32
CA ASN A 93 4.97 -9.98 -5.34
C ASN A 93 6.12 -9.59 -4.41
N SER A 94 6.63 -8.38 -4.57
CA SER A 94 7.08 -7.60 -3.43
C SER A 94 5.84 -7.32 -2.57
N THR A 95 5.24 -8.39 -2.05
CA THR A 95 4.25 -8.32 -0.98
C THR A 95 5.04 -7.75 0.18
N ASN A 96 5.02 -6.43 0.27
CA ASN A 96 5.61 -5.68 1.36
C ASN A 96 4.72 -5.93 2.57
N ARG A 97 4.81 -7.15 3.11
CA ARG A 97 4.08 -7.56 4.28
C ARG A 97 4.75 -6.91 5.47
N VAL A 98 3.93 -6.32 6.32
CA VAL A 98 4.34 -5.76 7.59
C VAL A 98 3.67 -6.53 8.71
N TRP A 99 4.45 -6.88 9.71
CA TRP A 99 3.93 -7.37 10.98
C TRP A 99 3.44 -6.17 11.79
N ARG A 100 2.12 -6.09 12.01
CA ARG A 100 1.51 -4.99 12.77
C ARG A 100 0.43 -5.48 13.72
N LYS A 101 0.11 -4.65 14.72
CA LYS A 101 -1.08 -4.83 15.55
C LYS A 101 -2.32 -4.23 14.86
N LYS A 102 -3.50 -4.52 15.40
CA LYS A 102 -4.76 -3.90 14.96
C LYS A 102 -4.65 -2.37 15.14
N ASN A 103 -5.14 -1.60 14.17
CA ASN A 103 -5.14 -0.13 14.12
C ASN A 103 -3.80 0.58 13.80
N ASP A 104 -2.67 -0.12 13.68
CA ASP A 104 -1.35 0.48 13.34
C ASP A 104 -1.17 0.73 11.82
N GLU A 105 -2.24 1.00 11.11
CA GLU A 105 -2.28 0.98 9.65
C GLU A 105 -1.51 2.12 8.98
N TYR A 106 -1.65 3.32 9.53
CA TYR A 106 -1.11 4.55 8.99
C TYR A 106 0.22 4.95 9.63
N HIS A 107 0.76 4.10 10.50
CA HIS A 107 2.03 4.39 11.16
C HIS A 107 3.16 4.42 10.11
N PRO A 108 4.01 5.46 10.04
CA PRO A 108 5.05 5.65 9.02
C PRO A 108 5.90 4.42 8.64
N LYS A 109 6.22 3.59 9.63
CA LYS A 109 7.00 2.35 9.45
C LYS A 109 6.28 1.27 8.64
N ASN A 110 4.96 1.37 8.47
CA ASN A 110 4.08 0.40 7.85
C ASN A 110 3.62 0.83 6.45
N THR A 111 4.22 1.89 5.88
CA THR A 111 3.73 2.54 4.66
C THR A 111 4.85 2.81 3.63
N ILE A 112 4.50 3.21 2.39
CA ILE A 112 5.43 3.38 1.25
C ILE A 112 5.15 4.75 0.57
N PRO A 113 6.18 5.61 0.34
CA PRO A 113 6.02 6.92 -0.29
C PRO A 113 5.85 6.86 -1.82
N THR A 114 5.15 7.85 -2.38
CA THR A 114 4.92 8.04 -3.84
C THR A 114 5.66 9.29 -4.34
N HIS A 115 6.21 9.25 -5.55
CA HIS A 115 6.93 10.37 -6.18
C HIS A 115 6.08 11.04 -7.28
N THR A 116 6.30 12.34 -7.53
CA THR A 116 5.69 13.08 -8.66
C THR A 116 6.81 13.71 -9.50
N ALA A 117 6.82 13.48 -10.83
CA ALA A 117 7.84 14.01 -11.74
C ALA A 117 7.56 15.47 -12.15
N ARG A 118 8.62 16.28 -12.30
CA ARG A 118 8.55 17.72 -12.67
C ARG A 118 8.08 17.95 -14.11
N ILE A 119 8.53 17.12 -15.05
CA ILE A 119 8.26 17.24 -16.49
C ILE A 119 6.76 17.14 -16.80
N THR A 120 6.03 16.29 -16.08
CA THR A 120 4.58 16.10 -16.26
C THR A 120 3.79 17.38 -15.95
N LYS A 121 4.22 18.16 -14.94
CA LYS A 121 3.55 19.41 -14.57
C LYS A 121 3.70 20.49 -15.65
N GLU A 122 4.88 20.59 -16.25
CA GLU A 122 5.18 21.56 -17.30
C GLU A 122 4.36 21.27 -18.58
N TRP A 123 4.19 20.00 -18.94
CA TRP A 123 3.37 19.61 -20.10
C TRP A 123 1.88 19.90 -19.92
N LEU A 124 1.31 19.63 -18.74
CA LEU A 124 -0.11 19.91 -18.43
C LEU A 124 -0.42 21.41 -18.55
N CYS A 125 0.48 22.25 -18.04
CA CYS A 125 0.38 23.70 -18.17
C CYS A 125 0.40 24.13 -19.65
N LYS A 126 1.34 23.58 -20.44
CA LYS A 126 1.46 23.87 -21.88
C LYS A 126 0.24 23.44 -22.70
N LYS A 127 -0.50 22.43 -22.25
CA LYS A 127 -1.71 21.93 -22.93
C LYS A 127 -3.00 22.59 -22.46
N HIS A 128 -2.92 23.59 -21.57
CA HIS A 128 -4.08 24.26 -20.99
C HIS A 128 -5.05 23.29 -20.29
N ILE A 129 -4.53 22.18 -19.78
CA ILE A 129 -5.33 21.21 -19.04
C ILE A 129 -5.55 21.76 -17.64
N LYS A 130 -6.81 21.96 -17.26
CA LYS A 130 -7.17 22.34 -15.88
C LYS A 130 -6.91 21.16 -14.97
N VAL A 131 -5.86 21.27 -14.16
CA VAL A 131 -5.52 20.27 -13.15
C VAL A 131 -6.29 20.60 -11.88
N LEU A 132 -7.06 19.63 -11.39
CA LEU A 132 -7.72 19.72 -10.09
C LEU A 132 -6.67 19.97 -9.00
N ALA A 133 -6.95 20.90 -8.08
CA ALA A 133 -6.02 21.27 -7.01
C ALA A 133 -5.92 20.14 -5.97
N TRP A 134 -5.18 19.08 -6.32
CA TRP A 134 -5.14 17.84 -5.56
C TRP A 134 -4.21 17.93 -4.35
N PRO A 135 -4.68 17.56 -3.14
CA PRO A 135 -3.83 17.47 -1.97
C PRO A 135 -2.78 16.39 -2.20
N SER A 136 -1.50 16.78 -2.09
CA SER A 136 -0.39 15.83 -2.19
C SER A 136 -0.62 14.66 -1.25
N GLN A 137 -0.24 13.47 -1.69
CA GLN A 137 -0.23 12.29 -0.86
C GLN A 137 -1.60 11.71 -0.43
N SER A 138 -2.65 11.96 -1.21
CA SER A 138 -4.03 11.52 -0.89
C SER A 138 -4.56 10.47 -1.88
N PRO A 139 -3.98 9.24 -1.92
CA PRO A 139 -4.48 8.19 -2.82
C PRO A 139 -5.88 7.71 -2.42
N ASP A 140 -6.23 7.82 -1.15
CA ASP A 140 -7.54 7.48 -0.58
C ASP A 140 -8.69 8.34 -1.13
N LEU A 141 -8.39 9.55 -1.60
CA LEU A 141 -9.38 10.42 -2.22
C LEU A 141 -9.57 10.12 -3.72
N ASN A 142 -8.69 9.34 -4.35
CA ASN A 142 -8.73 9.07 -5.79
C ASN A 142 -9.56 7.80 -6.09
N PRO A 143 -10.73 7.90 -6.75
CA PRO A 143 -11.58 6.74 -7.05
C PRO A 143 -10.91 5.66 -7.90
N ILE A 144 -9.85 6.00 -8.66
CA ILE A 144 -9.13 5.04 -9.50
C ILE A 144 -8.49 3.91 -8.69
N GLU A 145 -8.17 4.12 -7.42
CA GLU A 145 -7.65 3.08 -6.54
C GLU A 145 -8.66 1.95 -6.32
N ASN A 146 -9.96 2.27 -6.32
CA ASN A 146 -11.02 1.27 -6.26
C ASN A 146 -11.06 0.43 -7.56
N LEU A 147 -10.89 1.08 -8.71
CA LEU A 147 -10.79 0.40 -10.00
C LEU A 147 -9.56 -0.50 -10.06
N TRP A 148 -8.40 -0.03 -9.58
CA TRP A 148 -7.19 -0.85 -9.51
C TRP A 148 -7.33 -2.07 -8.61
N ARG A 149 -8.05 -1.94 -7.49
CA ARG A 149 -8.36 -3.05 -6.62
C ARG A 149 -9.20 -4.10 -7.35
N GLU A 150 -10.27 -3.69 -8.01
CA GLU A 150 -11.15 -4.60 -8.75
C GLU A 150 -10.41 -5.29 -9.92
N LEU A 151 -9.61 -4.54 -10.68
CA LEU A 151 -8.82 -5.08 -11.78
C LEU A 151 -7.84 -6.16 -11.31
N LYS A 152 -7.11 -5.91 -10.22
CA LYS A 152 -6.16 -6.88 -9.66
C LYS A 152 -6.86 -8.14 -9.17
N LEU A 153 -8.05 -8.00 -8.56
CA LEU A 153 -8.86 -9.14 -8.15
C LEU A 153 -9.27 -9.99 -9.36
N ARG A 154 -9.82 -9.38 -10.42
CA ARG A 154 -10.23 -10.10 -11.63
C ARG A 154 -9.07 -10.76 -12.38
N VAL A 155 -7.94 -10.07 -12.49
CA VAL A 155 -6.72 -10.63 -13.10
C VAL A 155 -6.27 -11.86 -12.29
N SER A 156 -6.26 -11.79 -10.96
CA SER A 156 -5.87 -12.93 -10.12
C SER A 156 -6.79 -14.14 -10.29
N GLN A 157 -8.10 -13.91 -10.45
CA GLN A 157 -9.09 -14.97 -10.61
C GLN A 157 -8.98 -15.67 -11.98
N ARG A 158 -8.69 -14.93 -13.06
CA ARG A 158 -8.51 -15.52 -14.40
C ARG A 158 -7.34 -16.49 -14.47
N HIS A 159 -6.28 -16.24 -13.71
CA HIS A 159 -5.13 -17.15 -13.66
C HIS A 159 -5.38 -18.41 -12.80
N THR A 160 -6.31 -18.38 -11.85
CA THR A 160 -6.67 -19.58 -11.09
C THR A 160 -7.49 -20.60 -11.88
N VAL A 161 -8.16 -20.19 -12.98
CA VAL A 161 -9.05 -21.07 -13.75
C VAL A 161 -8.32 -21.84 -14.87
N HIS A 162 -7.13 -21.41 -15.28
CA HIS A 162 -6.37 -22.04 -16.39
C HIS A 162 -5.25 -23.00 -15.96
N LEU A 163 -5.11 -23.33 -14.67
CA LEU A 163 -3.99 -24.15 -14.17
C LEU A 163 -4.32 -25.58 -13.75
N PHE A 164 -5.50 -26.12 -14.08
CA PHE A 164 -5.70 -27.57 -14.07
C PHE A 164 -6.62 -28.06 -15.20
N PRO A 165 -6.13 -28.15 -16.45
CA PRO A 165 -6.57 -29.21 -17.34
C PRO A 165 -5.60 -30.40 -17.17
N TYR A 166 -6.11 -31.47 -16.56
CA TYR A 166 -5.53 -32.82 -16.55
C TYR A 166 -4.13 -33.01 -15.95
N TYR A 167 -4.08 -33.47 -14.69
CA TYR A 167 -3.43 -34.72 -14.28
C TYR A 167 -4.15 -35.27 -13.06
#